data_AF-A0A5N0EBB1-F1
#
_entry.id   AF-A0A5N0EBB1-F1
#
_cell.length_a   1.000
_cell.length_b   1.000
_cell.length_c   1.000
_cell.angle_alpha   90.00
_cell.angle_beta   90.00
_cell.angle_gamma   90.00
#
_symmetry.space_group_name_H-M   'P 1'
#
loop_
_entity.id
_entity.type
_entity.pdbx_description
1 polymer ?
#
loop_
_entity_poly.entity_id
_entity_poly.type
_entity_poly.pdbx_seq_one_letter_code
_entity_poly.pdbx_strand_id
1 'polypeptide(L)'
;MATAISHQIARELGGAGPDGWQRLEAVFAVTVAAEVALAVFTDDEERMARAYPPEEVLTLVRQHRHVSAQLSDGPWWRYTMTLTSSGQVEVDYDYGDEPFPDEQLFAPEIYRADLEVYPRDVLPVWLAAYIGHADRQSRTPQEAAVQARADRDAGRRGALAANDFPAFPLLAARWAVIAAGFVAAGSPLGPRVLPALSWFEGSKRSGSTLYTVPGGRAVLSGGVWNAPELNAVYNEGVPMPALYAGAPEWVANPVLNSRAASGLLSFCYWWEGGNWYRGMSPIADELSDAVPGMWSPESVVDIVSGLIAESPSPRLRQAVANLVSAAEIGVVTRSTLVDVFGEDGTFDIDSALYQLTMAGVTMTVPEPMPQEDAIARVRQFILNSGMDTSRYPMDGLRADRISIGWMVYVPTAPGEIAIGRALFYIADDGVLEQSSSSVAPSLYIAEFEQRFQRRHGQVDA
;
A
#
# COMPACT_ATOMS: atom_id res chain seq x y z
N MET A 1 -45.62 11.18 -9.52
CA MET A 1 -45.10 12.43 -10.12
C MET A 1 -43.64 12.26 -10.55
N ALA A 2 -42.73 11.88 -9.65
CA ALA A 2 -41.31 11.60 -9.95
C ALA A 2 -41.10 10.68 -11.18
N THR A 3 -41.77 9.53 -11.24
CA THR A 3 -41.68 8.60 -12.40
C THR A 3 -42.05 9.24 -13.73
N ALA A 4 -43.05 10.11 -13.77
CA ALA A 4 -43.45 10.80 -15.00
C ALA A 4 -42.38 11.81 -15.46
N ILE A 5 -41.73 12.49 -14.51
CA ILE A 5 -40.62 13.39 -14.79
C ILE A 5 -39.41 12.59 -15.31
N SER A 6 -39.09 11.43 -14.73
CA SER A 6 -38.02 10.54 -15.23
C SER A 6 -38.25 10.08 -16.67
N HIS A 7 -39.47 9.67 -17.01
CA HIS A 7 -39.80 9.33 -18.40
C HIS A 7 -39.70 10.53 -19.34
N GLN A 8 -40.00 11.73 -18.87
CA GLN A 8 -39.83 12.94 -19.67
C GLN A 8 -38.35 13.25 -19.90
N ILE A 9 -37.52 13.19 -18.85
CA ILE A 9 -36.05 13.33 -18.92
C ILE A 9 -35.48 12.34 -19.96
N ALA A 10 -35.89 11.07 -19.90
CA ALA A 10 -35.44 10.04 -20.83
C ALA A 10 -35.78 10.39 -22.29
N ARG A 11 -37.00 10.86 -22.56
CA ARG A 11 -37.41 11.25 -23.92
C ARG A 11 -36.63 12.44 -24.47
N GLU A 12 -36.47 13.49 -23.67
CA GLU A 12 -35.75 14.70 -24.10
C GLU A 12 -34.27 14.40 -24.35
N LEU A 13 -33.62 13.60 -23.49
CA LEU A 13 -32.23 13.18 -23.70
C LEU A 13 -32.07 12.26 -24.91
N GLY A 14 -32.97 11.29 -25.09
CA GLY A 14 -32.93 10.40 -26.25
C GLY A 14 -33.13 11.14 -27.58
N GLY A 15 -33.95 12.19 -27.57
CA GLY A 15 -34.15 13.08 -28.73
C GLY A 15 -32.97 14.01 -29.03
N ALA A 16 -32.11 14.28 -28.04
CA ALA A 16 -30.90 15.08 -28.20
C ALA A 16 -29.66 14.26 -28.62
N GLY A 17 -29.79 12.94 -28.68
CA GLY A 17 -28.69 12.04 -29.03
C GLY A 17 -28.30 12.10 -30.52
N PRO A 18 -27.03 11.79 -30.85
CA PRO A 18 -26.56 11.75 -32.24
C PRO A 18 -27.19 10.58 -33.01
N ASP A 19 -27.41 10.76 -34.31
CA ASP A 19 -27.99 9.69 -35.15
C ASP A 19 -27.22 8.36 -35.00
N GLY A 20 -27.96 7.27 -34.80
CA GLY A 20 -27.40 5.92 -34.69
C GLY A 20 -27.01 5.46 -33.28
N TRP A 21 -27.19 6.30 -32.25
CA TRP A 21 -26.92 5.90 -30.86
C TRP A 21 -27.75 4.65 -30.44
N GLN A 22 -27.14 3.77 -29.65
CA GLN A 22 -27.75 2.53 -29.14
C GLN A 22 -28.00 2.57 -27.64
N ARG A 23 -27.10 3.20 -26.89
CA ARG A 23 -27.20 3.37 -25.44
C ARG A 23 -26.84 4.79 -25.04
N LEU A 24 -27.57 5.31 -24.06
CA LEU A 24 -27.31 6.57 -23.38
C LEU A 24 -27.12 6.27 -21.90
N GLU A 25 -26.05 6.80 -21.32
CA GLU A 25 -25.84 6.86 -19.87
C GLU A 25 -25.76 8.33 -19.45
N ALA A 26 -26.62 8.73 -18.53
CA ALA A 26 -26.65 10.10 -18.02
C ALA A 26 -26.48 10.10 -16.51
N VAL A 27 -25.64 11.00 -16.01
CA VAL A 27 -25.40 11.22 -14.58
C VAL A 27 -25.62 12.68 -14.26
N PHE A 28 -26.38 12.94 -13.20
CA PHE A 28 -26.64 14.27 -12.68
C PHE A 28 -26.30 14.28 -11.19
N ALA A 29 -25.26 15.01 -10.79
CA ALA A 29 -24.97 15.33 -9.41
C ALA A 29 -25.53 16.72 -9.10
N VAL A 30 -26.45 16.83 -8.15
CA VAL A 30 -27.20 18.08 -7.94
C VAL A 30 -27.33 18.40 -6.46
N THR A 31 -27.08 19.67 -6.14
CA THR A 31 -27.35 20.30 -4.84
C THR A 31 -28.16 21.58 -5.06
N VAL A 32 -28.49 22.32 -4.00
CA VAL A 32 -29.12 23.64 -4.13
C VAL A 32 -28.21 24.71 -4.74
N ALA A 33 -26.89 24.56 -4.64
CA ALA A 33 -25.92 25.59 -5.00
C ALA A 33 -25.08 25.25 -6.24
N ALA A 34 -24.96 23.97 -6.58
CA ALA A 34 -24.20 23.51 -7.73
C ALA A 34 -24.81 22.24 -8.35
N GLU A 35 -24.56 22.06 -9.64
CA GLU A 35 -24.88 20.84 -10.36
C GLU A 35 -23.80 20.50 -11.38
N VAL A 36 -23.61 19.20 -11.62
CA VAL A 36 -22.80 18.62 -12.69
C VAL A 36 -23.66 17.62 -13.42
N ALA A 37 -23.64 17.68 -14.74
CA ALA A 37 -24.42 16.79 -15.59
C ALA A 37 -23.58 16.32 -16.79
N LEU A 38 -23.65 15.03 -17.08
CA LEU A 38 -22.98 14.42 -18.22
C LEU A 38 -23.90 13.37 -18.85
N ALA A 39 -24.02 13.41 -20.17
CA ALA A 39 -24.61 12.34 -20.97
C ALA A 39 -23.51 11.72 -21.86
N VAL A 40 -23.50 10.40 -21.94
CA VAL A 40 -22.61 9.63 -22.82
C VAL A 40 -23.48 8.77 -23.72
N PHE A 41 -23.35 8.95 -25.02
CA PHE A 41 -24.01 8.14 -26.03
C PHE A 41 -23.01 7.14 -26.61
N THR A 42 -23.44 5.90 -26.77
CA THR A 42 -22.67 4.81 -27.39
C THR A 42 -23.43 4.26 -28.58
N ASP A 43 -22.77 4.10 -29.72
CA ASP A 43 -23.33 3.48 -30.92
C ASP A 43 -23.07 1.97 -31.01
N ASP A 44 -23.39 1.36 -32.14
CA ASP A 44 -23.21 -0.07 -32.41
C ASP A 44 -21.75 -0.50 -32.59
N GLU A 45 -20.85 0.44 -32.87
CA GLU A 45 -19.40 0.23 -32.96
C GLU A 45 -18.68 0.50 -31.62
N GLU A 46 -19.43 0.65 -30.51
CA GLU A 46 -18.92 1.02 -29.17
C GLU A 46 -18.22 2.39 -29.15
N ARG A 47 -18.51 3.28 -30.11
CA ARG A 47 -17.96 4.63 -30.13
C ARG A 47 -18.75 5.52 -29.18
N MET A 48 -18.04 6.26 -28.34
CA MET A 48 -18.63 7.10 -27.30
C MET A 48 -18.62 8.59 -27.70
N ALA A 49 -19.76 9.26 -27.50
CA ALA A 49 -19.91 10.70 -27.64
C ALA A 49 -20.40 11.32 -26.32
N ARG A 50 -19.61 12.23 -25.73
CA ARG A 50 -19.99 13.00 -24.55
C ARG A 50 -20.81 14.21 -24.96
N ALA A 51 -21.91 14.46 -24.24
CA ALA A 51 -22.76 15.62 -24.43
C ALA A 51 -23.16 16.21 -23.07
N TYR A 52 -23.41 17.52 -23.06
CA TYR A 52 -24.04 18.19 -21.93
C TYR A 52 -25.56 18.15 -22.13
N PRO A 53 -26.33 17.70 -21.13
CA PRO A 53 -27.80 17.75 -21.19
C PRO A 53 -28.33 19.17 -21.45
N PRO A 54 -29.35 19.34 -22.29
CA PRO A 54 -30.02 20.63 -22.50
C PRO A 54 -30.61 21.22 -21.21
N GLU A 55 -30.76 22.54 -21.13
CA GLU A 55 -31.30 23.22 -19.93
C GLU A 55 -32.74 22.79 -19.61
N GLU A 56 -33.52 22.40 -20.62
CA GLU A 56 -34.86 21.84 -20.43
C GLU A 56 -34.80 20.52 -19.63
N VAL A 57 -33.79 19.68 -19.89
CA VAL A 57 -33.54 18.45 -19.13
C VAL A 57 -33.08 18.79 -17.72
N LEU A 58 -32.14 19.73 -17.56
CA LEU A 58 -31.66 20.15 -16.24
C LEU A 58 -32.80 20.71 -15.37
N THR A 59 -33.71 21.47 -15.97
CA THR A 59 -34.92 21.97 -15.29
C THR A 59 -35.80 20.82 -14.79
N LEU A 60 -36.02 19.78 -15.60
CA LEU A 60 -36.77 18.59 -15.20
C LEU A 60 -36.05 17.81 -14.09
N VAL A 61 -34.72 17.70 -14.15
CA VAL A 61 -33.90 17.04 -13.13
C VAL A 61 -33.98 17.80 -11.79
N ARG A 62 -33.86 19.13 -11.79
CA ARG A 62 -34.04 19.96 -10.59
C ARG A 62 -35.46 19.81 -10.02
N GLN A 63 -36.48 19.79 -10.87
CA GLN A 63 -37.86 19.56 -10.46
C GLN A 63 -38.02 18.15 -9.86
N HIS A 64 -37.44 17.13 -10.48
CA HIS A 64 -37.45 15.78 -9.96
C HIS A 64 -36.82 15.72 -8.57
N ARG A 65 -35.64 16.34 -8.39
CA ARG A 65 -34.95 16.39 -7.10
C ARG A 65 -35.80 17.04 -6.03
N HIS A 66 -36.43 18.17 -6.35
CA HIS A 66 -37.33 18.85 -5.43
C HIS A 66 -38.53 17.99 -5.01
N VAL A 67 -39.11 17.23 -5.94
CA VAL A 67 -40.19 16.28 -5.61
C VAL A 67 -39.67 15.12 -4.74
N SER A 68 -38.46 14.61 -5.01
CA SER A 68 -37.88 13.55 -4.17
C SER A 68 -37.58 13.99 -2.74
N ALA A 69 -37.37 15.29 -2.50
CA ALA A 69 -37.17 15.81 -1.14
C ALA A 69 -38.38 15.61 -0.21
N GLN A 70 -39.57 15.31 -0.76
CA GLN A 70 -40.77 15.02 0.01
C GLN A 70 -40.91 13.53 0.37
N LEU A 71 -39.98 12.68 -0.09
CA LEU A 71 -39.92 11.25 0.24
C LEU A 71 -39.11 11.04 1.53
N SER A 72 -39.24 9.86 2.14
CA SER A 72 -38.61 9.53 3.43
C SER A 72 -37.09 9.70 3.43
N ASP A 73 -36.45 9.45 2.29
CA ASP A 73 -34.98 9.39 2.18
C ASP A 73 -34.37 10.75 1.79
N GLY A 74 -35.23 11.76 1.63
CA GLY A 74 -34.83 13.10 1.17
C GLY A 74 -34.45 13.14 -0.32
N PRO A 75 -33.91 14.27 -0.80
CA PRO A 75 -33.48 14.38 -2.19
C PRO A 75 -32.21 13.56 -2.41
N TRP A 76 -32.13 12.80 -3.50
CA TRP A 76 -30.89 12.13 -3.91
C TRP A 76 -29.74 13.13 -4.15
N TRP A 77 -28.50 12.65 -4.07
CA TRP A 77 -27.30 13.42 -4.44
C TRP A 77 -26.96 13.25 -5.90
N ARG A 78 -27.10 12.02 -6.42
CA ARG A 78 -26.95 11.73 -7.85
C ARG A 78 -28.15 10.98 -8.40
N TYR A 79 -28.50 11.33 -9.64
CA TYR A 79 -29.48 10.65 -10.47
C TYR A 79 -28.74 10.04 -11.65
N THR A 80 -28.84 8.72 -11.78
CA THR A 80 -28.20 7.96 -12.87
C THR A 80 -29.30 7.38 -13.74
N MET A 81 -29.15 7.49 -15.06
CA MET A 81 -30.11 6.94 -16.01
C MET A 81 -29.41 6.24 -17.13
N THR A 82 -29.88 5.03 -17.44
CA THR A 82 -29.56 4.32 -18.69
C THR A 82 -30.79 4.29 -19.58
N LEU A 83 -30.62 4.63 -20.84
CA LEU A 83 -31.65 4.55 -21.87
C LEU A 83 -31.09 3.78 -23.06
N THR A 84 -31.85 2.85 -23.62
CA THR A 84 -31.51 2.16 -24.88
C THR A 84 -32.33 2.70 -26.05
N SER A 85 -31.84 2.49 -27.27
CA SER A 85 -32.55 2.86 -28.51
C SER A 85 -33.90 2.15 -28.67
N SER A 86 -34.09 1.01 -28.00
CA SER A 86 -35.38 0.30 -27.93
C SER A 86 -36.38 0.90 -26.93
N GLY A 87 -35.97 1.95 -26.19
CA GLY A 87 -36.80 2.66 -25.22
C GLY A 87 -36.80 2.04 -23.82
N GLN A 88 -35.89 1.11 -23.51
CA GLN A 88 -35.74 0.62 -22.14
C GLN A 88 -35.05 1.69 -21.30
N VAL A 89 -35.66 2.02 -20.16
CA VAL A 89 -35.17 3.03 -19.22
C VAL A 89 -34.90 2.37 -17.88
N GLU A 90 -33.69 2.57 -17.37
CA GLU A 90 -33.29 2.22 -16.02
C GLU A 90 -32.86 3.50 -15.31
N VAL A 91 -33.32 3.69 -14.07
CA VAL A 91 -33.01 4.86 -13.25
C VAL A 91 -32.55 4.38 -11.89
N ASP A 92 -31.47 4.96 -11.41
CA ASP A 92 -30.93 4.74 -10.07
C ASP A 92 -30.65 6.07 -9.36
N TYR A 93 -30.69 6.02 -8.03
CA TYR A 93 -30.50 7.18 -7.17
C TYR A 93 -29.40 6.89 -6.14
N ASP A 94 -28.39 7.75 -6.10
CA ASP A 94 -27.30 7.64 -5.14
C ASP A 94 -27.52 8.64 -4.00
N TYR A 95 -27.64 8.11 -2.78
CA TYR A 95 -27.80 8.87 -1.54
C TYR A 95 -26.48 9.06 -0.78
N GLY A 96 -25.36 8.73 -1.42
CA GLY A 96 -24.00 8.81 -0.88
C GLY A 96 -23.58 7.53 -0.20
N ASP A 97 -24.08 6.37 -0.63
CA ASP A 97 -23.68 5.09 -0.03
C ASP A 97 -22.17 4.85 -0.21
N GLU A 98 -21.60 5.39 -1.29
CA GLU A 98 -20.16 5.46 -1.55
C GLU A 98 -19.68 6.89 -1.85
N PRO A 99 -18.38 7.19 -1.67
CA PRO A 99 -17.79 8.46 -2.09
C PRO A 99 -18.00 8.71 -3.58
N PHE A 100 -18.45 9.92 -3.91
CA PHE A 100 -18.67 10.30 -5.30
C PHE A 100 -17.35 10.35 -6.08
N PRO A 101 -17.37 10.06 -7.40
CA PRO A 101 -16.23 10.29 -8.27
C PRO A 101 -15.78 11.76 -8.22
N ASP A 102 -14.48 12.02 -8.34
CA ASP A 102 -13.91 13.38 -8.24
C ASP A 102 -14.57 14.40 -9.18
N GLU A 103 -14.96 13.98 -10.39
CA GLU A 103 -15.66 14.84 -11.37
C GLU A 103 -17.07 15.27 -10.91
N GLN A 104 -17.62 14.61 -9.90
CA GLN A 104 -18.99 14.77 -9.39
C GLN A 104 -19.01 15.16 -7.89
N LEU A 105 -17.85 15.19 -7.24
CA LEU A 105 -17.69 15.58 -5.85
C LEU A 105 -17.57 17.11 -5.74
N PHE A 106 -18.54 17.75 -5.09
CA PHE A 106 -18.53 19.19 -4.87
C PHE A 106 -17.66 19.57 -3.67
N ALA A 107 -17.29 20.86 -3.57
CA ALA A 107 -16.64 21.38 -2.38
C ALA A 107 -17.53 21.20 -1.12
N PRO A 108 -16.96 21.02 0.08
CA PRO A 108 -17.71 20.82 1.32
C PRO A 108 -18.81 21.86 1.59
N GLU A 109 -18.57 23.12 1.26
CA GLU A 109 -19.50 24.24 1.49
C GLU A 109 -20.80 24.08 0.69
N ILE A 110 -20.74 23.45 -0.48
CA ILE A 110 -21.89 23.19 -1.35
C ILE A 110 -22.83 22.17 -0.71
N TYR A 111 -22.28 21.10 -0.12
CA TYR A 111 -23.06 20.11 0.62
C TYR A 111 -23.66 20.69 1.90
N ARG A 112 -22.92 21.54 2.64
CA ARG A 112 -23.45 22.22 3.83
C ARG A 112 -24.64 23.11 3.47
N ALA A 113 -24.54 23.89 2.40
CA ALA A 113 -25.64 24.72 1.90
C ALA A 113 -26.86 23.88 1.49
N ASP A 114 -26.66 22.70 0.91
CA ASP A 114 -27.77 21.80 0.59
C ASP A 114 -28.47 21.27 1.84
N LEU A 115 -27.71 20.90 2.88
CA LEU A 115 -28.25 20.42 4.15
C LEU A 115 -28.98 21.50 4.97
N GLU A 116 -28.68 22.77 4.74
CA GLU A 116 -29.47 23.88 5.30
C GLU A 116 -30.88 23.95 4.71
N VAL A 117 -31.05 23.56 3.44
CA VAL A 117 -32.34 23.57 2.73
C VAL A 117 -33.08 22.23 2.85
N TYR A 118 -32.35 21.13 2.76
CA TYR A 118 -32.85 19.76 2.88
C TYR A 118 -32.12 19.03 4.01
N PRO A 119 -32.48 19.29 5.28
CA PRO A 119 -31.86 18.63 6.43
C PRO A 119 -32.00 17.11 6.38
N ARG A 120 -30.97 16.41 6.87
CA ARG A 120 -30.96 14.96 7.03
C ARG A 120 -30.56 14.60 8.45
N ASP A 121 -31.23 13.61 9.02
CA ASP A 121 -30.94 13.14 10.40
C ASP A 121 -29.59 12.40 10.47
N VAL A 122 -29.25 11.65 9.42
CA VAL A 122 -28.03 10.87 9.33
C VAL A 122 -27.43 11.01 7.94
N LEU A 123 -26.12 11.20 7.89
CA LEU A 123 -25.32 11.19 6.67
C LEU A 123 -24.45 9.92 6.62
N PRO A 124 -24.15 9.40 5.41
CA PRO A 124 -23.06 8.45 5.24
C PRO A 124 -21.78 8.98 5.87
N VAL A 125 -21.05 8.14 6.62
CA VAL A 125 -19.92 8.56 7.46
C VAL A 125 -18.86 9.32 6.66
N TRP A 126 -18.58 8.89 5.42
CA TRP A 126 -17.63 9.58 4.55
C TRP A 126 -18.06 10.99 4.19
N LEU A 127 -19.35 11.22 3.92
CA LEU A 127 -19.86 12.54 3.55
C LEU A 127 -19.90 13.45 4.77
N ALA A 128 -20.33 12.89 5.91
CA ALA A 128 -20.33 13.58 7.20
C ALA A 128 -18.90 14.00 7.62
N ALA A 129 -17.92 13.12 7.40
CA ALA A 129 -16.51 13.42 7.58
C ALA A 129 -16.02 14.47 6.57
N TYR A 130 -16.29 14.30 5.27
CA TYR A 130 -15.86 15.21 4.21
C TYR A 130 -16.29 16.66 4.46
N ILE A 131 -17.53 16.87 4.93
CA ILE A 131 -18.03 18.20 5.25
C ILE A 131 -17.72 18.66 6.68
N GLY A 132 -17.31 17.75 7.57
CA GLY A 132 -17.29 18.01 9.00
C GLY A 132 -15.91 17.94 9.65
N HIS A 133 -14.95 17.21 9.08
CA HIS A 133 -13.76 16.75 9.80
C HIS A 133 -12.90 17.87 10.38
N ALA A 134 -12.82 19.03 9.72
CA ALA A 134 -12.12 20.22 10.20
C ALA A 134 -10.69 19.92 10.69
N ASP A 135 -9.99 19.03 9.97
CA ASP A 135 -8.64 18.55 10.27
C ASP A 135 -8.44 17.97 11.68
N ARG A 136 -9.52 17.60 12.39
CA ARG A 136 -9.48 17.12 13.79
C ARG A 136 -8.64 15.86 14.01
N GLN A 137 -8.37 15.10 12.96
CA GLN A 137 -7.54 13.90 12.98
C GLN A 137 -6.14 14.11 12.39
N SER A 138 -5.88 15.28 11.79
CA SER A 138 -4.54 15.66 11.37
C SER A 138 -3.65 15.81 12.59
N ARG A 139 -2.41 15.35 12.46
CA ARG A 139 -1.37 15.45 13.48
C ARG A 139 -0.06 15.83 12.81
N THR A 140 0.10 17.12 12.51
CA THR A 140 1.36 17.63 11.96
C THR A 140 2.53 17.34 12.91
N PRO A 141 3.79 17.31 12.43
CA PRO A 141 4.94 17.09 13.31
C PRO A 141 5.02 18.10 14.48
N GLN A 142 4.61 19.34 14.26
CA GLN A 142 4.56 20.36 15.31
C GLN A 142 3.51 20.01 16.39
N GLU A 143 2.30 19.65 15.97
CA GLU A 143 1.21 19.25 16.88
C GLU A 143 1.57 17.97 17.63
N ALA A 144 2.15 16.98 16.94
CA ALA A 144 2.62 15.74 17.55
C ALA A 144 3.64 16.02 18.67
N ALA A 145 4.59 16.93 18.43
CA ALA A 145 5.59 17.32 19.43
C ALA A 145 4.97 18.06 20.63
N VAL A 146 4.01 18.96 20.39
CA VAL A 146 3.28 19.67 21.45
C VAL A 146 2.47 18.69 22.29
N GLN A 147 1.69 17.82 21.65
CA GLN A 147 0.87 16.83 22.32
C GLN A 147 1.71 15.84 23.11
N ALA A 148 2.81 15.32 22.55
CA ALA A 148 3.68 14.38 23.24
C ALA A 148 4.33 14.99 24.49
N ARG A 149 4.71 16.27 24.48
CA ARG A 149 5.17 16.98 25.69
C ARG A 149 4.06 17.10 26.73
N ALA A 150 2.87 17.56 26.32
CA ALA A 150 1.73 17.69 27.22
C ALA A 150 1.31 16.35 27.84
N ASP A 151 1.36 15.27 27.07
CA ASP A 151 1.10 13.90 27.55
C ASP A 151 2.19 13.45 28.53
N ARG A 152 3.47 13.76 28.25
CA ARG A 152 4.57 13.50 29.18
C ARG A 152 4.38 14.19 30.52
N ASP A 153 4.07 15.49 30.50
CA ASP A 153 3.86 16.33 31.69
C ASP A 153 2.63 15.87 32.49
N ALA A 154 1.58 15.42 31.80
CA ALA A 154 0.38 14.87 32.42
C ALA A 154 0.50 13.38 32.81
N GLY A 155 1.66 12.75 32.61
CA GLY A 155 1.86 11.33 32.88
C GLY A 155 1.04 10.38 31.97
N ARG A 156 0.43 10.88 30.90
CA ARG A 156 -0.29 10.05 29.91
C ARG A 156 0.72 9.25 29.08
N ARG A 157 0.42 7.97 28.86
CA ARG A 157 1.20 7.03 28.07
C ARG A 157 0.26 6.21 27.20
N GLY A 158 0.76 5.73 26.07
CA GLY A 158 0.00 4.79 25.23
C GLY A 158 -0.40 3.55 26.02
N ALA A 159 -1.61 3.06 25.78
CA ALA A 159 -2.05 1.79 26.32
C ALA A 159 -1.28 0.65 25.63
N LEU A 160 -0.70 -0.25 26.41
CA LEU A 160 -0.03 -1.44 25.89
C LEU A 160 -1.05 -2.36 25.21
N ALA A 161 -0.79 -2.72 23.95
CA ALA A 161 -1.63 -3.59 23.13
C ALA A 161 -0.96 -4.94 22.89
N ALA A 162 -0.55 -5.61 23.98
CA ALA A 162 0.30 -6.79 23.93
C ALA A 162 -0.31 -8.00 23.21
N ASN A 163 -1.64 -8.09 23.16
CA ASN A 163 -2.37 -9.24 22.61
C ASN A 163 -3.14 -8.90 21.33
N ASP A 164 -3.09 -7.65 20.87
CA ASP A 164 -3.85 -7.20 19.71
C ASP A 164 -3.20 -7.68 18.42
N PHE A 165 -1.87 -7.61 18.34
CA PHE A 165 -1.09 -7.94 17.16
C PHE A 165 0.18 -8.72 17.51
N PRO A 166 0.66 -9.61 16.63
CA PRO A 166 1.99 -10.19 16.78
C PRO A 166 3.06 -9.10 16.75
N ALA A 167 4.27 -9.43 17.22
CA ALA A 167 5.41 -8.53 17.17
C ALA A 167 5.60 -7.96 15.75
N PHE A 168 5.96 -6.68 15.66
CA PHE A 168 6.04 -5.97 14.37
C PHE A 168 6.81 -6.72 13.27
N PRO A 169 8.01 -7.30 13.51
CA PRO A 169 8.71 -8.04 12.47
C PRO A 169 7.92 -9.24 11.91
N LEU A 170 7.21 -9.98 12.77
CA LEU A 170 6.35 -11.09 12.35
C LEU A 170 5.13 -10.58 11.58
N LEU A 171 4.52 -9.50 12.06
CA LEU A 171 3.39 -8.87 11.39
C LEU A 171 3.76 -8.42 9.96
N ALA A 172 4.90 -7.75 9.81
CA ALA A 172 5.40 -7.28 8.52
C ALA A 172 5.72 -8.45 7.57
N ALA A 173 6.37 -9.51 8.08
CA ALA A 173 6.66 -10.70 7.29
C ALA A 173 5.40 -11.40 6.78
N ARG A 174 4.39 -11.56 7.64
CA ARG A 174 3.10 -12.17 7.27
C ARG A 174 2.35 -11.33 6.24
N TRP A 175 2.35 -10.00 6.40
CA TRP A 175 1.79 -9.10 5.40
C TRP A 175 2.46 -9.29 4.04
N ALA A 176 3.80 -9.40 4.03
CA ALA A 176 4.56 -9.59 2.80
C ALA A 176 4.24 -10.91 2.11
N VAL A 177 4.04 -12.00 2.86
CA VAL A 177 3.62 -13.30 2.30
C VAL A 177 2.23 -13.23 1.68
N ILE A 178 1.27 -12.57 2.33
CA ILE A 178 -0.07 -12.38 1.75
C ILE A 178 0.04 -11.53 0.48
N ALA A 179 0.77 -10.41 0.51
CA ALA A 179 0.99 -9.56 -0.66
C ALA A 179 1.62 -10.33 -1.83
N ALA A 180 2.64 -11.15 -1.55
CA ALA A 180 3.28 -12.00 -2.53
C ALA A 180 2.30 -13.00 -3.16
N GLY A 181 1.40 -13.60 -2.37
CA GLY A 181 0.36 -14.50 -2.88
C GLY A 181 -0.64 -13.80 -3.82
N PHE A 182 -1.12 -12.61 -3.46
CA PHE A 182 -2.02 -11.83 -4.33
C PHE A 182 -1.33 -11.40 -5.63
N VAL A 183 -0.06 -11.00 -5.55
CA VAL A 183 0.73 -10.61 -6.73
C VAL A 183 1.04 -11.81 -7.62
N ALA A 184 1.41 -12.97 -7.04
CA ALA A 184 1.62 -14.21 -7.79
C ALA A 184 0.37 -14.60 -8.59
N ALA A 185 -0.81 -14.46 -7.99
CA ALA A 185 -2.09 -14.75 -8.62
C ALA A 185 -2.54 -13.70 -9.65
N GLY A 186 -1.75 -12.65 -9.90
CA GLY A 186 -2.09 -11.57 -10.84
C GLY A 186 -3.28 -10.71 -10.38
N SER A 187 -3.63 -10.74 -9.09
CA SER A 187 -4.77 -9.99 -8.59
C SER A 187 -4.44 -8.50 -8.57
N PRO A 188 -5.23 -7.61 -9.20
CA PRO A 188 -5.03 -6.17 -9.12
C PRO A 188 -5.39 -5.60 -7.75
N LEU A 189 -6.07 -6.38 -6.91
CA LEU A 189 -6.51 -6.02 -5.56
C LEU A 189 -5.65 -6.70 -4.49
N GLY A 190 -5.93 -6.38 -3.22
CA GLY A 190 -5.31 -6.99 -2.06
C GLY A 190 -4.06 -6.24 -1.56
N PRO A 191 -3.37 -6.80 -0.54
CA PRO A 191 -2.25 -6.13 0.10
C PRO A 191 -1.06 -5.98 -0.85
N ARG A 192 -0.28 -4.92 -0.62
CA ARG A 192 0.97 -4.61 -1.30
C ARG A 192 2.04 -4.20 -0.30
N VAL A 193 3.29 -4.45 -0.68
CA VAL A 193 4.48 -3.94 -0.03
C VAL A 193 5.15 -2.95 -0.98
N LEU A 194 5.54 -1.81 -0.44
CA LEU A 194 6.37 -0.76 -1.03
C LEU A 194 7.55 -0.51 -0.07
N PRO A 195 8.60 0.22 -0.49
CA PRO A 195 9.68 0.60 0.41
C PRO A 195 9.15 1.29 1.67
N ALA A 196 9.42 0.68 2.84
CA ALA A 196 8.99 1.15 4.16
C ALA A 196 7.47 1.26 4.40
N LEU A 197 6.63 0.77 3.49
CA LEU A 197 5.17 0.88 3.57
C LEU A 197 4.52 -0.42 3.11
N SER A 198 3.69 -1.01 3.95
CA SER A 198 2.72 -2.01 3.52
C SER A 198 1.33 -1.38 3.47
N TRP A 199 0.60 -1.60 2.38
CA TRP A 199 -0.71 -1.01 2.12
C TRP A 199 -1.75 -2.09 1.83
N PHE A 200 -2.95 -1.90 2.36
CA PHE A 200 -4.09 -2.79 2.16
C PHE A 200 -5.37 -1.98 2.10
N GLU A 201 -6.18 -2.28 1.10
CA GLU A 201 -7.55 -1.79 0.95
C GLU A 201 -8.43 -2.98 0.59
N GLY A 202 -9.40 -3.28 1.44
CA GLY A 202 -10.39 -4.34 1.23
C GLY A 202 -11.48 -3.91 0.26
N SER A 203 -12.27 -4.87 -0.21
CA SER A 203 -13.37 -4.63 -1.15
C SER A 203 -14.48 -3.74 -0.60
N LYS A 204 -14.57 -3.60 0.73
CA LYS A 204 -15.55 -2.76 1.43
C LYS A 204 -14.99 -1.41 1.87
N ARG A 205 -13.88 -0.92 1.28
CA ARG A 205 -13.23 0.37 1.61
C ARG A 205 -12.67 0.48 3.04
N SER A 206 -12.64 -0.63 3.78
CA SER A 206 -11.83 -0.78 4.98
C SER A 206 -10.39 -1.00 4.58
N GLY A 207 -9.43 -0.40 5.28
CA GLY A 207 -8.04 -0.51 4.88
C GLY A 207 -7.07 0.09 5.88
N SER A 208 -5.79 -0.19 5.68
CA SER A 208 -4.72 0.26 6.55
C SER A 208 -3.38 0.34 5.86
N THR A 209 -2.48 1.04 6.53
CA THR A 209 -1.08 1.14 6.18
C THR A 209 -0.22 0.79 7.38
N LEU A 210 0.83 0.02 7.14
CA LEU A 210 1.91 -0.24 8.07
C LEU A 210 3.17 0.49 7.59
N TYR A 211 3.55 1.58 8.26
CA TYR A 211 4.80 2.26 8.01
C TYR A 211 5.92 1.69 8.88
N THR A 212 7.05 1.38 8.28
CA THR A 212 8.30 1.06 8.98
C THR A 212 9.16 2.31 9.05
N VAL A 213 9.65 2.66 10.24
CA VAL A 213 10.51 3.84 10.43
C VAL A 213 11.82 3.48 11.15
N PRO A 214 12.87 4.30 11.03
CA PRO A 214 14.17 4.00 11.61
C PRO A 214 14.11 3.70 13.11
N GLY A 215 15.01 2.83 13.58
CA GLY A 215 15.09 2.43 14.99
C GLY A 215 14.13 1.30 15.38
N GLY A 216 13.76 0.43 14.43
CA GLY A 216 12.90 -0.73 14.69
C GLY A 216 11.48 -0.34 15.12
N ARG A 217 10.98 0.78 14.60
CA ARG A 217 9.68 1.37 14.96
C ARG A 217 8.70 1.22 13.80
N ALA A 218 7.41 1.23 14.11
CA ALA A 218 6.37 1.16 13.09
C ALA A 218 5.08 1.86 13.51
N VAL A 219 4.24 2.19 12.53
CA VAL A 219 2.88 2.69 12.74
C VAL A 219 1.92 1.86 11.89
N LEU A 220 0.94 1.24 12.53
CA LEU A 220 -0.20 0.61 11.88
C LEU A 220 -1.42 1.51 12.09
N SER A 221 -1.94 2.09 11.02
CA SER A 221 -3.09 2.99 11.09
C SER A 221 -4.01 2.83 9.89
N GLY A 222 -5.29 3.10 10.07
CA GLY A 222 -6.30 2.82 9.05
C GLY A 222 -7.70 3.20 9.46
N GLY A 223 -8.67 2.71 8.69
CA GLY A 223 -10.08 2.93 8.91
C GLY A 223 -10.91 1.71 8.57
N VAL A 224 -11.84 1.37 9.44
CA VAL A 224 -12.96 0.47 9.14
C VAL A 224 -14.05 1.31 8.47
N TRP A 225 -14.56 0.83 7.33
CA TRP A 225 -15.64 1.51 6.63
C TRP A 225 -16.89 1.60 7.49
N ASN A 226 -17.50 2.78 7.56
CA ASN A 226 -18.63 3.07 8.45
C ASN A 226 -18.38 2.69 9.93
N ALA A 227 -17.16 2.89 10.42
CA ALA A 227 -16.81 2.65 11.83
C ALA A 227 -17.85 3.26 12.78
N PRO A 228 -18.44 2.49 13.72
CA PRO A 228 -19.47 2.98 14.63
C PRO A 228 -19.06 4.22 15.41
N GLU A 229 -17.81 4.31 15.83
CA GLU A 229 -17.26 5.45 16.57
C GLU A 229 -17.25 6.72 15.72
N LEU A 230 -16.88 6.61 14.44
CA LEU A 230 -16.90 7.76 13.54
C LEU A 230 -18.33 8.17 13.17
N ASN A 231 -19.23 7.20 13.01
CA ASN A 231 -20.65 7.49 12.84
C ASN A 231 -21.20 8.30 14.03
N ALA A 232 -20.92 7.88 15.26
CA ALA A 232 -21.35 8.59 16.46
C ALA A 232 -20.72 9.99 16.56
N VAL A 233 -19.45 10.14 16.15
CA VAL A 233 -18.78 11.47 16.14
C VAL A 233 -19.44 12.42 15.16
N TYR A 234 -19.68 11.97 13.93
CA TYR A 234 -20.13 12.86 12.86
C TYR A 234 -21.64 13.07 12.82
N ASN A 235 -22.44 12.06 13.16
CA ASN A 235 -23.90 12.14 13.11
C ASN A 235 -24.55 12.38 14.49
N GLU A 236 -23.90 12.01 15.59
CA GLU A 236 -24.48 12.13 16.94
C GLU A 236 -23.77 13.18 17.83
N GLY A 237 -22.68 13.79 17.33
CA GLY A 237 -21.93 14.82 18.06
C GLY A 237 -21.08 14.29 19.21
N VAL A 238 -20.78 12.99 19.23
CA VAL A 238 -19.88 12.39 20.22
C VAL A 238 -18.45 12.94 20.05
N PRO A 239 -17.68 13.16 21.12
CA PRO A 239 -16.30 13.61 21.00
C PRO A 239 -15.42 12.64 20.19
N MET A 240 -14.54 13.19 19.35
CA MET A 240 -13.57 12.41 18.58
C MET A 240 -12.69 11.55 19.50
N PRO A 241 -12.53 10.24 19.26
CA PRO A 241 -11.63 9.39 20.02
C PRO A 241 -10.20 9.95 20.02
N ALA A 242 -9.54 9.95 21.17
CA ALA A 242 -8.16 10.37 21.28
C ALA A 242 -7.20 9.26 20.78
N LEU A 243 -7.22 9.00 19.47
CA LEU A 243 -6.44 7.93 18.81
C LEU A 243 -4.93 8.05 19.07
N TYR A 244 -4.44 9.28 19.25
CA TYR A 244 -3.02 9.59 19.48
C TYR A 244 -2.67 9.84 20.95
N ALA A 245 -3.57 9.54 21.90
CA ALA A 245 -3.30 9.75 23.32
C ALA A 245 -2.07 8.94 23.78
N GLY A 246 -1.04 9.64 24.28
CA GLY A 246 0.21 9.04 24.71
C GLY A 246 1.15 8.62 23.56
N ALA A 247 0.82 8.97 22.30
CA ALA A 247 1.66 8.67 21.15
C ALA A 247 2.90 9.58 21.13
N PRO A 248 4.09 9.03 20.80
CA PRO A 248 5.31 9.80 20.72
C PRO A 248 5.25 10.84 19.59
N GLU A 249 6.14 11.82 19.63
CA GLU A 249 6.19 12.96 18.70
C GLU A 249 6.50 12.56 17.25
N TRP A 250 7.09 11.39 17.03
CA TRP A 250 7.39 10.87 15.69
C TRP A 250 6.20 10.19 14.99
N VAL A 251 5.11 9.89 15.71
CA VAL A 251 3.86 9.42 15.12
C VAL A 251 3.11 10.64 14.58
N ALA A 252 3.32 11.01 13.33
CA ALA A 252 2.74 12.22 12.73
C ALA A 252 2.28 11.94 11.30
N ASN A 253 1.59 12.90 10.67
CA ASN A 253 1.01 12.76 9.33
C ASN A 253 1.85 11.97 8.30
N PRO A 254 3.19 12.14 8.17
CA PRO A 254 3.98 11.40 7.19
C PRO A 254 3.99 9.87 7.35
N VAL A 255 3.63 9.36 8.52
CA VAL A 255 3.63 7.92 8.84
C VAL A 255 2.23 7.42 9.24
N LEU A 256 1.21 8.25 9.02
CA LEU A 256 -0.19 7.92 9.25
C LEU A 256 -0.87 7.57 7.92
N ASN A 257 -1.94 6.78 8.01
CA ASN A 257 -2.82 6.53 6.88
C ASN A 257 -3.43 7.84 6.37
N SER A 258 -3.63 7.96 5.06
CA SER A 258 -4.21 9.15 4.42
C SER A 258 -5.60 9.51 4.98
N ARG A 259 -6.32 8.54 5.55
CA ARG A 259 -7.59 8.75 6.26
C ARG A 259 -7.50 9.76 7.41
N ALA A 260 -6.33 10.00 7.98
CA ALA A 260 -6.14 11.07 8.97
C ALA A 260 -6.45 12.46 8.40
N ALA A 261 -6.14 12.70 7.12
CA ALA A 261 -6.44 13.97 6.44
C ALA A 261 -7.93 14.10 6.07
N SER A 262 -8.61 12.98 5.78
CA SER A 262 -10.03 12.99 5.40
C SER A 262 -11.00 12.82 6.58
N GLY A 263 -10.49 12.74 7.82
CA GLY A 263 -11.31 12.51 9.01
C GLY A 263 -11.89 11.10 9.11
N LEU A 264 -11.32 10.12 8.41
CA LEU A 264 -11.80 8.73 8.35
C LEU A 264 -10.90 7.74 9.07
N LEU A 265 -9.92 8.21 9.84
CA LEU A 265 -9.06 7.34 10.63
C LEU A 265 -9.87 6.79 11.81
N SER A 266 -9.99 5.47 11.92
CA SER A 266 -10.68 4.83 13.05
C SER A 266 -9.71 4.17 14.03
N PHE A 267 -8.45 3.93 13.65
CA PHE A 267 -7.43 3.40 14.55
C PHE A 267 -6.02 3.86 14.21
N CYS A 268 -5.19 3.90 15.26
CA CYS A 268 -3.76 4.12 15.19
C CYS A 268 -3.04 3.30 16.28
N TYR A 269 -2.07 2.50 15.86
CA TYR A 269 -1.16 1.73 16.68
C TYR A 269 0.27 2.12 16.34
N TRP A 270 1.15 2.12 17.33
CA TRP A 270 2.58 2.34 17.10
C TRP A 270 3.41 1.31 17.85
N TRP A 271 4.47 0.86 17.21
CA TRP A 271 5.45 -0.08 17.75
C TRP A 271 6.71 0.66 18.15
N GLU A 272 7.13 0.49 19.41
CA GLU A 272 8.38 1.01 19.94
C GLU A 272 8.86 0.12 21.08
N GLY A 273 10.18 -0.09 21.20
CA GLY A 273 10.74 -0.84 22.33
C GLY A 273 10.18 -2.26 22.47
N GLY A 274 9.90 -2.93 21.36
CA GLY A 274 9.43 -4.32 21.36
C GLY A 274 7.94 -4.50 21.66
N ASN A 275 7.14 -3.43 21.69
CA ASN A 275 5.72 -3.50 22.07
C ASN A 275 4.83 -2.63 21.18
N TRP A 276 3.60 -3.09 20.96
CA TRP A 276 2.53 -2.29 20.38
C TRP A 276 1.85 -1.42 21.43
N TYR A 277 1.55 -0.18 21.06
CA TYR A 277 0.80 0.77 21.86
C TYR A 277 -0.32 1.40 21.04
N ARG A 278 -1.36 1.86 21.73
CA ARG A 278 -2.49 2.60 21.14
C ARG A 278 -2.99 3.69 22.08
N GLY A 279 -3.66 4.69 21.51
CA GLY A 279 -4.49 5.62 22.26
C GLY A 279 -5.87 5.00 22.51
N MET A 280 -6.93 5.72 22.16
CA MET A 280 -8.31 5.21 22.18
C MET A 280 -8.70 4.41 20.92
N SER A 281 -7.75 3.75 20.26
CA SER A 281 -8.06 2.88 19.12
C SER A 281 -8.88 1.65 19.58
N PRO A 282 -9.82 1.13 18.76
CA PRO A 282 -10.50 -0.16 18.93
C PRO A 282 -9.52 -1.32 19.15
N ILE A 283 -9.97 -2.48 19.67
CA ILE A 283 -9.10 -3.68 19.76
C ILE A 283 -8.98 -4.37 18.39
N ALA A 284 -7.94 -5.17 18.18
CA ALA A 284 -7.67 -5.79 16.88
C ALA A 284 -8.82 -6.64 16.29
N ASP A 285 -9.65 -7.28 17.14
CA ASP A 285 -10.82 -8.05 16.70
C ASP A 285 -11.82 -7.19 15.92
N GLU A 286 -11.95 -5.92 16.29
CA GLU A 286 -12.82 -4.92 15.67
C GLU A 286 -12.22 -4.34 14.38
N LEU A 287 -10.97 -4.69 14.05
CA LEU A 287 -10.23 -4.18 12.89
C LEU A 287 -10.15 -5.20 11.75
N SER A 288 -10.81 -6.34 11.87
CA SER A 288 -10.63 -7.49 10.97
C SER A 288 -10.85 -7.16 9.48
N ASP A 289 -11.78 -6.26 9.17
CA ASP A 289 -12.04 -5.80 7.80
C ASP A 289 -10.94 -4.86 7.25
N ALA A 290 -10.18 -4.19 8.11
CA ALA A 290 -9.21 -3.15 7.74
C ALA A 290 -7.77 -3.65 7.71
N VAL A 291 -7.50 -4.89 8.10
CA VAL A 291 -6.15 -5.47 8.15
C VAL A 291 -6.10 -6.85 7.50
N PRO A 292 -5.04 -7.18 6.73
CA PRO A 292 -5.00 -8.41 5.96
C PRO A 292 -4.56 -9.60 6.83
N GLY A 293 -5.50 -10.28 7.49
CA GLY A 293 -5.32 -11.70 7.86
C GLY A 293 -4.11 -12.11 8.71
N MET A 294 -3.36 -11.19 9.31
CA MET A 294 -1.96 -11.44 9.69
C MET A 294 -1.75 -11.86 11.16
N TRP A 295 -2.84 -12.15 11.89
CA TRP A 295 -2.80 -12.46 13.32
C TRP A 295 -2.06 -13.75 13.64
N SER A 296 -2.19 -14.79 12.81
CA SER A 296 -1.51 -16.08 13.00
C SER A 296 -0.91 -16.63 11.70
N PRO A 297 0.09 -17.51 11.79
CA PRO A 297 0.60 -18.22 10.62
C PRO A 297 -0.50 -19.01 9.89
N GLU A 298 -1.43 -19.60 10.64
CA GLU A 298 -2.54 -20.39 10.10
C GLU A 298 -3.47 -19.54 9.24
N SER A 299 -3.81 -18.32 9.68
CA SER A 299 -4.63 -17.40 8.89
C SER A 299 -3.95 -17.03 7.57
N VAL A 300 -2.63 -16.80 7.58
CA VAL A 300 -1.85 -16.55 6.37
C VAL A 300 -1.86 -17.76 5.45
N VAL A 301 -1.69 -18.96 6.01
CA VAL A 301 -1.76 -20.23 5.25
C VAL A 301 -3.12 -20.39 4.59
N ASP A 302 -4.21 -20.13 5.30
CA ASP A 302 -5.57 -20.23 4.77
C ASP A 302 -5.79 -19.27 3.60
N ILE A 303 -5.39 -18.01 3.76
CA ILE A 303 -5.54 -16.98 2.72
C ILE A 303 -4.74 -17.34 1.48
N VAL A 304 -3.44 -17.59 1.61
CA VAL A 304 -2.57 -17.83 0.45
C VAL A 304 -2.92 -19.15 -0.24
N SER A 305 -3.28 -20.19 0.52
CA SER A 305 -3.73 -21.45 -0.08
C SER A 305 -5.04 -21.28 -0.87
N GLY A 306 -5.97 -20.47 -0.35
CA GLY A 306 -7.25 -20.19 -0.99
C GLY A 306 -7.13 -19.37 -2.28
N LEU A 307 -6.06 -18.58 -2.43
CA LEU A 307 -5.76 -17.89 -3.70
C LEU A 307 -5.32 -18.85 -4.81
N ILE A 308 -4.75 -20.00 -4.45
CA ILE A 308 -4.17 -20.96 -5.38
C ILE A 308 -5.19 -22.02 -5.80
N ALA A 309 -6.02 -22.49 -4.86
CA ALA A 309 -6.99 -23.54 -5.12
C ALA A 309 -8.24 -23.41 -4.23
N GLU A 310 -9.41 -23.71 -4.80
CA GLU A 310 -10.68 -23.75 -4.06
C GLU A 310 -10.69 -24.82 -2.95
N SER A 311 -9.94 -25.90 -3.13
CA SER A 311 -9.76 -26.98 -2.14
C SER A 311 -8.27 -27.32 -1.99
N PRO A 312 -7.54 -26.57 -1.15
CA PRO A 312 -6.10 -26.75 -0.99
C PRO A 312 -5.72 -28.13 -0.44
N SER A 313 -4.79 -28.80 -1.12
CA SER A 313 -4.25 -30.07 -0.63
C SER A 313 -3.42 -29.88 0.66
N PRO A 314 -3.28 -30.90 1.53
CA PRO A 314 -2.41 -30.82 2.69
C PRO A 314 -0.96 -30.47 2.34
N ARG A 315 -0.46 -30.93 1.18
CA ARG A 315 0.88 -30.61 0.68
C ARG A 315 1.03 -29.12 0.35
N LEU A 316 0.04 -28.54 -0.33
CA LEU A 316 0.03 -27.10 -0.63
C LEU A 316 0.03 -26.28 0.67
N ARG A 317 -0.85 -26.61 1.61
CA ARG A 317 -0.91 -25.93 2.91
C ARG A 317 0.42 -26.00 3.66
N GLN A 318 1.10 -27.14 3.62
CA GLN A 318 2.43 -27.30 4.22
C GLN A 318 3.49 -26.46 3.51
N ALA A 319 3.47 -26.39 2.18
CA ALA A 319 4.39 -25.53 1.42
C ALA A 319 4.20 -24.05 1.78
N VAL A 320 2.95 -23.59 1.90
CA VAL A 320 2.64 -22.23 2.34
C VAL A 320 3.09 -22.01 3.78
N ALA A 321 2.89 -22.97 4.69
CA ALA A 321 3.37 -22.86 6.07
C ALA A 321 4.91 -22.74 6.15
N ASN A 322 5.63 -23.45 5.29
CA ASN A 322 7.08 -23.32 5.17
C ASN A 322 7.49 -21.94 4.64
N LEU A 323 6.75 -21.38 3.67
CA LEU A 323 6.95 -20.02 3.17
C LEU A 323 6.75 -18.98 4.28
N VAL A 324 5.67 -19.10 5.06
CA VAL A 324 5.41 -18.21 6.21
C VAL A 324 6.55 -18.29 7.21
N SER A 325 6.96 -19.50 7.59
CA SER A 325 8.05 -19.71 8.54
C SER A 325 9.37 -19.12 8.04
N ALA A 326 9.69 -19.31 6.74
CA ALA A 326 10.89 -18.75 6.13
C ALA A 326 10.86 -17.21 6.10
N ALA A 327 9.70 -16.61 5.84
CA ALA A 327 9.51 -15.15 5.87
C ALA A 327 9.67 -14.58 7.28
N GLU A 328 9.12 -15.23 8.30
CA GLU A 328 9.22 -14.79 9.70
C GLU A 328 10.66 -14.74 10.22
N ILE A 329 11.58 -15.53 9.65
CA ILE A 329 13.02 -15.50 9.98
C ILE A 329 13.88 -14.81 8.91
N GLY A 330 13.28 -14.30 7.83
CA GLY A 330 13.97 -13.53 6.80
C GLY A 330 14.82 -14.34 5.82
N VAL A 331 14.48 -15.59 5.54
CA VAL A 331 15.28 -16.50 4.69
C VAL A 331 14.55 -16.97 3.43
N VAL A 332 13.52 -16.25 2.98
CA VAL A 332 12.77 -16.68 1.78
C VAL A 332 13.68 -16.69 0.55
N THR A 333 13.55 -17.73 -0.27
CA THR A 333 14.20 -17.86 -1.57
C THR A 333 13.17 -18.04 -2.68
N ARG A 334 13.62 -17.94 -3.94
CA ARG A 334 12.77 -18.29 -5.10
C ARG A 334 12.25 -19.73 -5.01
N SER A 335 13.05 -20.67 -4.53
CA SER A 335 12.62 -22.07 -4.40
C SER A 335 11.46 -22.24 -3.43
N THR A 336 11.42 -21.46 -2.35
CA THR A 336 10.28 -21.47 -1.40
C THR A 336 8.98 -21.05 -2.08
N LEU A 337 9.03 -20.13 -3.04
CA LEU A 337 7.87 -19.72 -3.83
C LEU A 337 7.49 -20.78 -4.88
N VAL A 338 8.48 -21.36 -5.57
CA VAL A 338 8.23 -22.46 -6.53
C VAL A 338 7.56 -23.65 -5.87
N ASP A 339 7.93 -23.98 -4.62
CA ASP A 339 7.28 -25.05 -3.85
C ASP A 339 5.78 -24.80 -3.60
N VAL A 340 5.37 -23.53 -3.55
CA VAL A 340 3.98 -23.11 -3.32
C VAL A 340 3.19 -22.97 -4.63
N PHE A 341 3.77 -22.26 -5.60
CA PHE A 341 3.06 -21.84 -6.82
C PHE A 341 3.35 -22.73 -8.04
N GLY A 342 4.31 -23.65 -7.97
CA GLY A 342 4.78 -24.41 -9.12
C GLY A 342 5.68 -23.58 -10.04
N GLU A 343 6.17 -24.19 -11.13
CA GLU A 343 7.04 -23.53 -12.13
C GLU A 343 6.45 -23.67 -13.56
N ASP A 344 5.14 -23.87 -13.66
CA ASP A 344 4.45 -24.06 -14.95
C ASP A 344 4.08 -22.75 -15.66
N GLY A 345 4.42 -21.60 -15.05
CA GLY A 345 4.13 -20.27 -15.57
C GLY A 345 2.73 -19.74 -15.27
N THR A 346 1.93 -20.46 -14.47
CA THR A 346 0.57 -20.03 -14.08
C THR A 346 0.59 -18.82 -13.14
N PHE A 347 1.61 -18.73 -12.28
CA PHE A 347 1.76 -17.69 -11.26
C PHE A 347 3.02 -16.85 -11.51
N ASP A 348 2.94 -15.55 -11.24
CA ASP A 348 4.07 -14.62 -11.34
C ASP A 348 4.96 -14.69 -10.09
N ILE A 349 5.89 -15.66 -10.09
CA ILE A 349 6.83 -15.91 -9.01
C ILE A 349 7.80 -14.75 -8.82
N ASP A 350 8.22 -14.10 -9.89
CA ASP A 350 9.26 -13.08 -9.84
C ASP A 350 8.73 -11.78 -9.22
N SER A 351 7.50 -11.37 -9.58
CA SER A 351 6.82 -10.25 -8.92
C SER A 351 6.49 -10.56 -7.46
N ALA A 352 6.13 -11.81 -7.13
CA ALA A 352 5.92 -12.25 -5.75
C ALA A 352 7.21 -12.19 -4.91
N LEU A 353 8.33 -12.64 -5.47
CA LEU A 353 9.65 -12.54 -4.83
C LEU A 353 10.05 -11.08 -4.61
N TYR A 354 9.70 -10.20 -5.56
CA TYR A 354 9.97 -8.77 -5.43
C TYR A 354 9.22 -8.14 -4.24
N GLN A 355 7.97 -8.53 -3.97
CA GLN A 355 7.23 -8.09 -2.77
C GLN A 355 7.95 -8.49 -1.47
N LEU A 356 8.42 -9.73 -1.39
CA LEU A 356 9.16 -10.25 -0.23
C LEU A 356 10.53 -9.58 -0.07
N THR A 357 11.19 -9.28 -1.19
CA THR A 357 12.47 -8.55 -1.21
C THR A 357 12.30 -7.13 -0.66
N MET A 358 11.25 -6.41 -1.10
CA MET A 358 10.94 -5.07 -0.58
C MET A 358 10.61 -5.09 0.92
N ALA A 359 10.02 -6.18 1.41
CA ALA A 359 9.76 -6.37 2.83
C ALA A 359 11.03 -6.74 3.65
N GLY A 360 12.15 -7.04 2.98
CA GLY A 360 13.40 -7.44 3.64
C GLY A 360 13.34 -8.84 4.26
N VAL A 361 12.46 -9.72 3.77
CA VAL A 361 12.30 -11.09 4.30
C VAL A 361 12.92 -12.18 3.41
N THR A 362 13.63 -11.77 2.36
CA THR A 362 14.37 -12.67 1.48
C THR A 362 15.82 -12.82 1.93
N MET A 363 16.35 -14.03 1.77
CA MET A 363 17.78 -14.24 1.88
C MET A 363 18.46 -13.59 0.66
N THR A 364 19.20 -12.50 0.87
CA THR A 364 20.06 -11.95 -0.19
C THR A 364 21.38 -12.71 -0.20
N VAL A 365 21.41 -13.88 -0.82
CA VAL A 365 22.68 -14.48 -1.25
C VAL A 365 22.94 -13.93 -2.65
N PRO A 366 23.92 -13.03 -2.84
CA PRO A 366 24.30 -12.59 -4.17
C PRO A 366 24.65 -13.81 -5.03
N GLU A 367 24.22 -13.83 -6.29
CA GLU A 367 24.68 -14.86 -7.21
C GLU A 367 26.21 -14.84 -7.27
N PRO A 368 26.88 -16.02 -7.30
CA PRO A 368 28.32 -16.08 -7.43
C PRO A 368 28.77 -15.31 -8.67
N MET A 369 29.55 -14.25 -8.47
CA MET A 369 30.03 -13.40 -9.55
C MET A 369 30.89 -14.23 -10.53
N PRO A 370 30.67 -14.15 -11.84
CA PRO A 370 31.56 -14.76 -12.82
C PRO A 370 33.00 -14.24 -12.66
N GLN A 371 33.98 -15.12 -12.90
CA GLN A 371 35.40 -14.76 -12.79
C GLN A 371 35.78 -13.57 -13.69
N GLU A 372 35.21 -13.53 -14.90
CA GLU A 372 35.46 -12.47 -15.89
C GLU A 372 34.96 -11.11 -15.40
N ASP A 373 33.80 -11.07 -14.74
CA ASP A 373 33.22 -9.85 -14.17
C ASP A 373 34.07 -9.33 -13.00
N ALA A 374 34.60 -10.22 -12.17
CA ALA A 374 35.50 -9.85 -11.07
C ALA A 374 36.77 -9.18 -11.59
N ILE A 375 37.38 -9.74 -12.64
CA ILE A 375 38.57 -9.16 -13.29
C ILE A 375 38.22 -7.83 -13.96
N ALA A 376 37.09 -7.73 -14.65
CA ALA A 376 36.65 -6.52 -15.33
C ALA A 376 36.41 -5.36 -14.35
N ARG A 377 35.73 -5.63 -13.23
CA ARG A 377 35.45 -4.62 -12.18
C ARG A 377 36.72 -4.14 -11.49
N VAL A 378 37.65 -5.03 -11.16
CA VAL A 378 38.95 -4.64 -10.59
C VAL A 378 39.78 -3.84 -11.60
N ARG A 379 39.75 -4.23 -12.88
CA ARG A 379 40.42 -3.47 -13.95
C ARG A 379 39.87 -2.05 -14.03
N GLN A 380 38.56 -1.89 -14.02
CA GLN A 380 37.90 -0.58 -14.05
C GLN A 380 38.22 0.24 -12.80
N PHE A 381 38.24 -0.39 -11.61
CA PHE A 381 38.61 0.28 -10.37
C PHE A 381 40.03 0.85 -10.41
N ILE A 382 41.02 0.06 -10.87
CA ILE A 382 42.42 0.48 -10.99
C ILE A 382 42.57 1.67 -11.96
N LEU A 383 41.87 1.63 -13.10
CA LEU A 383 41.86 2.72 -14.08
C LEU A 383 41.27 4.01 -13.48
N ASN A 384 40.15 3.91 -12.77
CA ASN A 384 39.46 5.06 -12.18
C ASN A 384 40.19 5.66 -10.98
N SER A 385 40.94 4.84 -10.23
CA SER A 385 41.69 5.28 -9.05
C SER A 385 43.05 5.90 -9.37
N GLY A 386 43.46 5.93 -10.65
CA GLY A 386 44.71 6.55 -11.09
C GLY A 386 45.97 5.88 -10.51
N MET A 387 45.87 4.59 -10.17
CA MET A 387 46.96 3.83 -9.56
C MET A 387 48.12 3.65 -10.55
N ASP A 388 49.36 3.74 -10.07
CA ASP A 388 50.54 3.44 -10.88
C ASP A 388 50.59 1.94 -11.20
N THR A 389 50.30 1.59 -12.47
CA THR A 389 50.27 0.22 -12.98
C THR A 389 51.59 -0.24 -13.57
N SER A 390 52.67 0.56 -13.49
CA SER A 390 53.98 0.24 -14.07
C SER A 390 54.59 -1.08 -13.55
N ARG A 391 54.23 -1.50 -12.34
CA ARG A 391 54.61 -2.79 -11.72
C ARG A 391 53.46 -3.80 -11.64
N TYR A 392 52.34 -3.50 -12.28
CA TYR A 392 51.07 -4.21 -12.14
C TYR A 392 50.30 -4.28 -13.49
N PRO A 393 50.76 -5.12 -14.43
CA PRO A 393 50.16 -5.21 -15.76
C PRO A 393 48.71 -5.74 -15.71
N MET A 394 47.80 -4.96 -16.26
CA MET A 394 46.35 -5.20 -16.25
C MET A 394 45.90 -6.42 -17.06
N ASP A 395 46.75 -6.85 -17.99
CA ASP A 395 46.55 -8.05 -18.82
C ASP A 395 46.93 -9.34 -18.07
N GLY A 396 47.66 -9.21 -16.96
CA GLY A 396 48.10 -10.31 -16.10
C GLY A 396 47.23 -10.53 -14.85
N LEU A 397 46.07 -9.88 -14.77
CA LEU A 397 45.14 -10.06 -13.64
C LEU A 397 44.60 -11.48 -13.61
N ARG A 398 44.69 -12.10 -12.44
CA ARG A 398 44.11 -13.40 -12.13
C ARG A 398 43.16 -13.24 -10.94
N ALA A 399 42.07 -13.98 -10.98
CA ALA A 399 41.11 -14.06 -9.90
C ALA A 399 41.10 -15.48 -9.32
N ASP A 400 41.35 -15.62 -8.03
CA ASP A 400 41.18 -16.88 -7.29
C ASP A 400 39.90 -16.80 -6.45
N ARG A 401 39.08 -17.85 -6.51
CA ARG A 401 37.79 -17.90 -5.82
C ARG A 401 37.98 -17.98 -4.30
N ILE A 402 37.21 -17.19 -3.57
CA ILE A 402 37.06 -17.27 -2.11
C ILE A 402 35.57 -17.53 -1.77
N SER A 403 35.25 -17.76 -0.50
CA SER A 403 33.91 -18.20 -0.07
C SER A 403 32.77 -17.24 -0.47
N ILE A 404 33.05 -15.94 -0.50
CA ILE A 404 32.08 -14.85 -0.73
C ILE A 404 32.39 -14.00 -1.98
N GLY A 405 33.30 -14.45 -2.86
CA GLY A 405 33.75 -13.64 -4.00
C GLY A 405 35.10 -14.06 -4.57
N TRP A 406 35.93 -13.08 -4.94
CA TRP A 406 37.22 -13.29 -5.61
C TRP A 406 38.34 -12.46 -5.00
N MET A 407 39.53 -13.06 -4.91
CA MET A 407 40.78 -12.35 -4.70
C MET A 407 41.45 -12.14 -6.06
N VAL A 408 41.60 -10.88 -6.49
CA VAL A 408 42.17 -10.49 -7.78
C VAL A 408 43.55 -9.89 -7.59
N TYR A 409 44.53 -10.43 -8.30
CA TYR A 409 45.93 -10.02 -8.19
C TYR A 409 46.73 -10.30 -9.46
N VAL A 410 47.92 -9.70 -9.58
CA VAL A 410 48.90 -10.07 -10.61
C VAL A 410 49.90 -11.07 -10.01
N PRO A 411 50.04 -12.29 -10.57
CA PRO A 411 50.98 -13.31 -10.07
C PRO A 411 52.44 -12.85 -10.13
N THR A 412 53.26 -13.35 -9.20
CA THR A 412 54.72 -13.18 -9.20
C THR A 412 55.42 -14.26 -10.02
N ALA A 413 56.54 -13.90 -10.65
CA ALA A 413 57.43 -14.88 -11.26
C ALA A 413 58.21 -15.66 -10.17
N PRO A 414 58.63 -16.91 -10.43
CA PRO A 414 59.45 -17.68 -9.49
C PRO A 414 60.73 -16.91 -9.10
N GLY A 415 60.91 -16.64 -7.80
CA GLY A 415 62.07 -15.91 -7.26
C GLY A 415 61.89 -14.39 -7.13
N GLU A 416 60.74 -13.83 -7.51
CA GLU A 416 60.42 -12.41 -7.35
C GLU A 416 59.87 -12.11 -5.94
N ILE A 417 60.44 -11.12 -5.25
CA ILE A 417 59.95 -10.70 -3.92
C ILE A 417 58.85 -9.63 -4.12
N ALA A 418 57.59 -9.99 -3.83
CA ALA A 418 56.44 -9.08 -3.95
C ALA A 418 56.26 -8.18 -2.73
N ILE A 419 57.05 -7.11 -2.65
CA ILE A 419 56.87 -6.06 -1.63
C ILE A 419 56.03 -4.92 -2.22
N GLY A 420 54.91 -4.58 -1.57
CA GLY A 420 54.09 -3.41 -1.91
C GLY A 420 53.14 -3.58 -3.10
N ARG A 421 52.74 -4.81 -3.45
CA ARG A 421 51.73 -5.04 -4.49
C ARG A 421 50.32 -4.94 -3.92
N ALA A 422 49.38 -4.44 -4.72
CA ALA A 422 47.97 -4.39 -4.36
C ALA A 422 47.30 -5.75 -4.55
N LEU A 423 46.51 -6.15 -3.55
CA LEU A 423 45.57 -7.26 -3.61
C LEU A 423 44.17 -6.66 -3.61
N PHE A 424 43.30 -7.13 -4.49
CA PHE A 424 41.91 -6.70 -4.55
C PHE A 424 41.01 -7.84 -4.13
N TYR A 425 40.02 -7.54 -3.30
CA TYR A 425 39.00 -8.47 -2.86
C TYR A 425 37.67 -7.93 -3.36
N ILE A 426 36.97 -8.69 -4.18
CA ILE A 426 35.65 -8.32 -4.68
C ILE A 426 34.65 -9.39 -4.26
N ALA A 427 33.64 -8.98 -3.50
CA ALA A 427 32.59 -9.86 -3.03
C ALA A 427 31.54 -10.05 -4.14
N ASP A 428 30.74 -11.12 -4.03
CA ASP A 428 29.68 -11.43 -5.00
C ASP A 428 28.60 -10.33 -5.06
N ASP A 429 28.46 -9.53 -4.00
CA ASP A 429 27.61 -8.33 -3.93
C ASP A 429 28.20 -7.10 -4.66
N GLY A 430 29.41 -7.24 -5.23
CA GLY A 430 30.10 -6.20 -5.96
C GLY A 430 30.93 -5.24 -5.10
N VAL A 431 31.00 -5.41 -3.77
CA VAL A 431 31.87 -4.60 -2.90
C VAL A 431 33.33 -4.95 -3.18
N LEU A 432 34.12 -3.95 -3.54
CA LEU A 432 35.54 -4.07 -3.84
C LEU A 432 36.37 -3.38 -2.75
N GLU A 433 37.32 -4.12 -2.19
CA GLU A 433 38.27 -3.64 -1.20
C GLU A 433 39.72 -3.85 -1.68
N GLN A 434 40.59 -2.91 -1.36
CA GLN A 434 42.02 -2.99 -1.66
C GLN A 434 42.80 -3.27 -0.37
N SER A 435 43.72 -4.24 -0.44
CA SER A 435 44.72 -4.51 0.59
C SER A 435 46.13 -4.48 0.01
N SER A 436 47.13 -4.47 0.90
CA SER A 436 48.54 -4.56 0.53
C SER A 436 49.06 -5.98 0.70
N SER A 437 50.08 -6.37 -0.09
CA SER A 437 50.77 -7.65 0.05
C SER A 437 51.49 -7.85 1.40
N SER A 438 51.54 -6.82 2.26
CA SER A 438 52.07 -6.89 3.62
C SER A 438 51.06 -7.44 4.64
N VAL A 439 49.78 -7.54 4.28
CA VAL A 439 48.74 -8.20 5.09
C VAL A 439 48.56 -9.63 4.60
N ALA A 440 48.53 -10.60 5.52
CA ALA A 440 48.32 -12.00 5.17
C ALA A 440 46.91 -12.19 4.53
N PRO A 441 46.80 -12.79 3.33
CA PRO A 441 45.52 -12.95 2.65
C PRO A 441 44.46 -13.67 3.48
N SER A 442 44.85 -14.70 4.25
CA SER A 442 43.92 -15.46 5.10
C SER A 442 43.27 -14.61 6.19
N LEU A 443 44.00 -13.67 6.79
CA LEU A 443 43.46 -12.77 7.82
C LEU A 443 42.47 -11.78 7.19
N TYR A 444 42.83 -11.21 6.04
CA TYR A 444 41.99 -10.23 5.34
C TYR A 444 40.71 -10.86 4.81
N ILE A 445 40.78 -12.08 4.25
CA ILE A 445 39.61 -12.82 3.76
C ILE A 445 38.60 -13.05 4.89
N ALA A 446 39.03 -13.43 6.09
CA ALA A 446 38.14 -13.64 7.22
C ALA A 446 37.40 -12.36 7.66
N GLU A 447 38.08 -11.22 7.68
CA GLU A 447 37.44 -9.93 8.00
C GLU A 447 36.50 -9.48 6.88
N PHE A 448 36.88 -9.72 5.63
CA PHE A 448 36.06 -9.42 4.45
C PHE A 448 34.76 -10.25 4.47
N GLU A 449 34.84 -11.53 4.81
CA GLU A 449 33.69 -12.41 5.06
C GLU A 449 32.77 -11.87 6.15
N GLN A 450 33.31 -11.43 7.30
CA GLN A 450 32.48 -10.83 8.35
C GLN A 450 31.76 -9.55 7.91
N ARG A 451 32.40 -8.73 7.06
CA ARG A 451 31.77 -7.52 6.52
C ARG A 451 30.68 -7.86 5.52
N PHE A 452 30.90 -8.85 4.67
CA PHE A 452 29.88 -9.39 3.76
C PHE A 452 28.67 -9.94 4.54
N GLN A 453 28.92 -10.75 5.56
CA GLN A 453 27.86 -11.29 6.42
C GLN A 453 27.11 -10.19 7.17
N ARG A 454 27.74 -9.07 7.55
CA ARG A 454 27.01 -7.92 8.12
C ARG A 454 26.14 -7.16 7.12
N ARG A 455 26.48 -7.21 5.82
CA ARG A 455 25.66 -6.59 4.77
C ARG A 455 24.47 -7.46 4.37
N HIS A 456 24.60 -8.78 4.50
CA HIS A 456 23.62 -9.77 4.05
C HIS A 456 22.91 -10.55 5.17
N GLY A 457 23.41 -10.47 6.39
CA GLY A 457 22.86 -11.08 7.60
C GLY A 457 22.11 -10.07 8.46
N GLN A 458 21.20 -10.58 9.29
CA GLN A 458 20.32 -9.82 10.19
C GLN A 458 21.03 -8.65 10.86
N VAL A 459 20.42 -7.47 10.77
CA VAL A 459 20.60 -6.41 11.75
C VAL A 459 20.19 -7.02 13.09
N ASP A 460 21.15 -7.17 14.02
CA ASP A 460 20.89 -7.66 15.37
C ASP A 460 19.60 -7.02 15.92
N ALA A 461 18.66 -7.89 16.32
CA ALA A 461 17.33 -7.55 16.81
C ALA A 461 17.34 -6.78 18.13
#